data_AF-A0A931CDR1-F1
#
_entry.id   AF-A0A931CDR1-F1
#
_cell.length_a   1.000
_cell.length_b   1.000
_cell.length_c   1.000
_cell.angle_alpha   90.00
_cell.angle_beta   90.00
_cell.angle_gamma   90.00
#
_symmetry.space_group_name_H-M   'P 1'
#
loop_
_entity.id
_entity.type
_entity.pdbx_description
1 polymer ?
#
loop_
_entity_poly.entity_id
_entity_poly.type
_entity_poly.pdbx_seq_one_letter_code
_entity_poly.pdbx_strand_id
1 'polypeptide(L)' 'MARLRREHHRLLGNGYCTRPPELDCAFEAICETCTFFQTSIEFRPTLQAQHDHAAEHDQTHRADLFTRLLNGLDQQAS' A
#
# COMPACT_ATOMS: atom_id res chain seq x y z
N MET A 1 -13.95 -30.89 -5.04
CA MET A 1 -13.82 -29.54 -5.61
C MET A 1 -12.87 -28.73 -4.75
N ALA A 2 -11.60 -28.64 -5.12
CA ALA A 2 -10.67 -27.73 -4.47
C ALA A 2 -11.18 -26.31 -4.72
N ARG A 3 -11.69 -25.65 -3.67
CA ARG A 3 -12.10 -24.24 -3.73
C ARG A 3 -10.85 -23.47 -4.14
N LEU A 4 -10.82 -22.94 -5.37
CA LEU A 4 -9.89 -21.86 -5.71
C LEU A 4 -10.12 -20.81 -4.63
N ARG A 5 -9.19 -20.69 -3.68
CA ARG A 5 -9.10 -19.48 -2.85
C ARG A 5 -8.79 -18.39 -3.88
N ARG A 6 -9.83 -17.71 -4.37
CA ARG A 6 -9.63 -16.45 -5.07
C ARG A 6 -8.82 -15.61 -4.11
N GLU A 7 -7.60 -15.26 -4.48
CA GLU A 7 -6.83 -14.28 -3.73
C GLU A 7 -7.71 -13.03 -3.60
N HIS A 8 -8.19 -12.78 -2.38
CA HIS A 8 -8.98 -11.59 -2.10
C HIS A 8 -7.99 -10.44 -1.94
N HIS A 9 -7.71 -9.76 -3.04
CA HIS A 9 -7.07 -8.46 -3.04
C HIS A 9 -8.04 -7.42 -3.57
N ARG A 10 -8.32 -6.38 -2.78
CA ARG A 10 -8.99 -5.16 -3.27
C ARG A 10 -7.91 -4.24 -3.82
N LEU A 11 -8.01 -3.86 -5.09
CA LEU A 11 -7.12 -2.88 -5.71
C LEU A 11 -7.30 -1.50 -5.06
N LEU A 12 -6.19 -0.88 -4.72
CA LEU A 12 -6.08 0.50 -4.22
C LEU A 12 -5.29 1.33 -5.24
N GLY A 13 -5.22 2.65 -5.04
CA GLY A 13 -4.45 3.52 -5.94
C GLY A 13 -2.94 3.25 -5.93
N ASN A 14 -2.41 2.73 -4.82
CA ASN A 14 -0.98 2.55 -4.56
C ASN A 14 -0.61 1.16 -4.04
N GLY A 15 -1.50 0.17 -4.23
CA GLY A 15 -1.29 -1.18 -3.74
C GLY A 15 -2.56 -2.01 -3.70
N TYR A 16 -2.58 -2.95 -2.77
CA TYR A 16 -3.66 -3.91 -2.55
C TYR A 16 -4.01 -3.97 -1.06
N CYS A 17 -5.29 -4.14 -0.78
CA CYS A 17 -5.76 -4.57 0.52
C CYS A 17 -5.98 -6.08 0.47
N THR A 18 -5.21 -6.83 1.25
CA THR A 18 -5.31 -8.30 1.39
C THR A 18 -6.14 -8.71 2.61
N ARG A 19 -6.96 -7.79 3.13
CA ARG A 19 -7.84 -8.06 4.27
C ARG A 19 -8.83 -9.18 3.90
N PRO A 20 -8.93 -10.25 4.72
CA PRO A 20 -9.94 -11.27 4.54
C PRO A 20 -11.36 -10.66 4.53
N PRO A 21 -12.25 -11.13 3.64
CA PRO A 21 -13.62 -10.60 3.55
C PRO A 21 -14.45 -10.81 4.83
N GLU A 22 -14.03 -11.71 5.72
CA GLU A 22 -14.67 -11.96 7.01
C GLU A 22 -14.33 -10.89 8.07
N LEU A 23 -13.35 -10.02 7.82
CA LEU A 23 -12.95 -8.94 8.72
C LEU A 23 -13.46 -7.59 8.21
N ASP A 24 -14.20 -6.88 9.04
CA ASP A 24 -14.63 -5.52 8.74
C ASP A 24 -13.46 -4.53 8.76
N CYS A 25 -13.59 -3.44 7.98
CA CYS A 25 -12.60 -2.37 7.90
C CYS A 25 -13.06 -1.13 8.67
N ALA A 26 -12.38 -0.79 9.77
CA ALA A 26 -12.68 0.43 10.52
C ALA A 26 -12.28 1.72 9.78
N PHE A 27 -11.21 1.68 8.97
CA PHE A 27 -10.66 2.85 8.27
C PHE A 27 -10.30 2.49 6.83
N GLU A 28 -11.23 2.72 5.91
CA GLU A 28 -11.01 2.41 4.48
C GLU A 28 -10.01 3.36 3.79
N ALA A 29 -9.76 4.53 4.37
CA ALA A 29 -8.96 5.59 3.76
C ALA A 29 -7.49 5.64 4.19
N ILE A 30 -7.06 4.76 5.10
CA ILE A 30 -5.69 4.78 5.68
C ILE A 30 -5.04 3.41 5.52
N CYS A 31 -5.11 2.87 4.31
CA CYS A 31 -4.62 1.52 4.04
C CYS A 31 -3.10 1.44 4.22
N GLU A 32 -2.33 2.48 3.92
CA GLU A 32 -0.86 2.46 3.92
C GLU A 32 -0.24 2.22 5.30
N THR A 33 -1.01 2.42 6.38
CA THR A 33 -0.61 2.08 7.76
C THR A 33 -1.21 0.76 8.26
N CYS A 34 -2.03 0.10 7.45
CA CYS A 34 -2.74 -1.13 7.82
C CYS A 34 -1.87 -2.36 7.59
N THR A 35 -1.93 -3.34 8.50
CA THR A 35 -1.20 -4.61 8.35
C THR A 35 -1.59 -5.44 7.13
N PHE A 36 -2.76 -5.19 6.53
CA PHE A 36 -3.24 -5.88 5.34
C PHE A 36 -2.89 -5.13 4.04
N PHE A 37 -2.16 -4.02 4.13
CA PHE A 37 -1.69 -3.33 2.95
C PHE A 37 -0.45 -3.99 2.38
N GLN A 38 -0.48 -4.22 1.08
CA GLN A 38 0.65 -4.70 0.31
C GLN A 38 0.81 -3.81 -0.91
N THR A 39 2.04 -3.57 -1.31
CA THR A 39 2.36 -2.85 -2.55
C THR A 39 3.43 -3.61 -3.30
N SER A 40 3.69 -3.23 -4.54
CA SER A 40 4.63 -3.89 -5.42
C SER A 40 5.32 -2.86 -6.32
N ILE A 41 6.32 -3.31 -7.09
CA ILE A 41 7.07 -2.45 -8.00
C ILE A 41 6.17 -1.74 -9.03
N GLU A 42 5.03 -2.32 -9.39
CA GLU A 42 4.09 -1.73 -10.34
C GLU A 42 3.48 -0.41 -9.84
N PHE A 43 3.41 -0.22 -8.52
CA PHE A 43 2.91 1.01 -7.89
C PHE A 43 4.02 2.00 -7.55
N ARG A 44 5.30 1.69 -7.81
CA ARG A 44 6.42 2.61 -7.50
C ARG A 44 6.22 4.02 -8.05
N PRO A 45 5.74 4.23 -9.30
CA PRO A 45 5.49 5.58 -9.80
C PRO A 45 4.44 6.34 -8.99
N THR A 46 3.36 5.66 -8.61
CA THR A 46 2.29 6.27 -7.79
C THR A 46 2.79 6.58 -6.38
N LEU A 47 3.52 5.67 -5.75
CA LEU A 47 4.11 5.89 -4.42
C LEU A 47 5.09 7.07 -4.43
N GLN A 48 5.89 7.21 -5.49
CA GLN A 48 6.79 8.35 -5.65
C GLN A 48 6.01 9.66 -5.79
N ALA A 49 4.98 9.71 -6.64
CA ALA A 49 4.16 10.91 -6.78
C ALA A 49 3.44 11.29 -5.47
N GLN A 50 2.97 10.31 -4.70
CA GLN A 50 2.34 10.53 -3.40
C GLN A 50 3.35 10.99 -2.33
N HIS A 51 4.58 10.48 -2.37
CA HIS A 51 5.69 10.95 -1.55
C HIS A 51 6.00 12.42 -1.85
N ASP A 52 6.21 12.76 -3.12
CA ASP A 52 6.62 14.09 -3.54
C ASP A 52 5.54 15.12 -3.20
N HIS A 53 4.27 14.80 -3.47
CA HIS A 53 3.15 15.61 -3.02
C HIS A 53 3.15 15.83 -1.50
N ALA A 54 3.41 14.78 -0.70
CA ALA A 54 3.48 14.92 0.75
C ALA A 54 4.64 15.83 1.20
N ALA A 55 5.79 15.72 0.55
CA ALA A 55 6.96 16.56 0.82
C ALA A 55 6.71 18.03 0.44
N GLU A 56 6.09 18.29 -0.72
CA GLU A 56 5.75 19.64 -1.19
C GLU A 56 4.72 20.35 -0.29
N HIS A 57 3.93 19.59 0.47
CA HIS A 57 2.86 20.11 1.33
C HIS A 57 3.20 20.04 2.83
N ASP A 58 4.48 19.91 3.18
CA ASP A 58 4.97 19.83 4.57
C ASP A 58 4.31 18.69 5.40
N GLN A 59 3.85 17.63 4.75
CA GLN A 59 3.22 16.48 5.39
C GLN A 59 4.29 15.46 5.81
N THR A 60 5.19 15.85 6.71
CA THR A 60 6.41 15.09 7.05
C THR A 60 6.13 13.62 7.39
N HIS A 61 5.12 13.35 8.24
CA HIS A 61 4.80 11.97 8.62
C HIS A 61 4.30 11.11 7.44
N ARG A 62 3.61 11.73 6.48
CA ARG A 62 3.12 11.05 5.27
C ARG A 62 4.26 10.82 4.27
N ALA A 63 5.17 11.79 4.13
CA ALA A 63 6.38 11.63 3.32
C ALA A 63 7.23 10.46 3.88
N ASP A 64 7.50 10.43 5.19
CA ASP A 64 8.26 9.37 5.85
C ASP A 64 7.64 7.98 5.65
N LEU A 65 6.30 7.90 5.67
CA LEU A 65 5.59 6.66 5.38
C LEU A 65 5.89 6.16 3.97
N PHE A 66 5.82 7.04 2.96
CA PHE A 66 6.11 6.63 1.58
C PHE A 66 7.59 6.33 1.35
N THR A 67 8.51 7.04 2.03
CA THR A 67 9.94 6.70 2.01
C THR A 67 10.17 5.25 2.47
N ARG A 68 9.52 4.82 3.55
CA ARG A 68 9.65 3.42 4.03
C ARG A 68 9.11 2.40 3.03
N LEU A 69 7.98 2.70 2.40
CA LEU A 69 7.40 1.82 1.37
C LEU A 69 8.31 1.70 0.15
N LEU A 70 8.82 2.83 -0.36
CA LEU A 70 9.74 2.86 -1.49
C LEU A 70 11.05 2.12 -1.20
N ASN A 71 11.64 2.34 -0.02
CA ASN A 71 12.84 1.62 0.40
C ASN A 71 12.62 0.11 0.50
N GLY A 72 11.44 -0.32 0.98
CA GLY A 72 11.08 -1.74 1.01
C GLY A 72 11.01 -2.35 -0.39
N LEU A 73 10.47 -1.63 -1.37
CA LEU A 73 10.42 -2.07 -2.76
C LEU A 73 11.81 -2.21 -3.38
N ASP A 74 12.70 -1.24 -3.14
CA ASP A 74 14.06 -1.27 -3.68
C ASP A 74 14.86 -2.46 -3.09
N GLN A 75 14.63 -2.82 -1.82
CA GLN A 75 15.22 -4.01 -1.19
C GLN A 75 14.69 -5.33 -1.79
N GLN A 76 13.43 -5.40 -2.18
CA GLN A 76 12.83 -6.60 -2.79
C GLN A 76 13.26 -6.80 -4.25
N ALA A 77 13.73 -5.75 -4.91
CA ALA A 77 14.20 -5.78 -6.31
C ALA A 77 15.70 -6.11 -6.44
N SER A 78 16.44 -6.21 -5.33
CA SER A 78 17.88 -6.46 -5.24
C SER A 78 18.19 -7.95 -5.07
#